data_AF-A0A0P4REC6-F1
#
_entry.id   AF-A0A0P4REC6-F1
#
_cell.length_a   1.000
_cell.length_b   1.000
_cell.length_c   1.000
_cell.angle_alpha   90.00
_cell.angle_beta   90.00
_cell.angle_gamma   90.00
#
_symmetry.space_group_name_H-M   'P 1'
#
loop_
_entity.id
_entity.type
_entity.pdbx_description
1 polymer ?
#
loop_
_entity_poly.entity_id
_entity_poly.type
_entity_poly.pdbx_seq_one_letter_code
_entity_poly.pdbx_strand_id
1 'polypeptide(L)'
;MTYKFGANRQCAGRVDTVLPSFLDSANEVLSDEVTTLEEHREIFPLLMGWWLFTRSTAAAMIHLYRQGFTVEVKPLARNLFAHAFAMSWLVDNGPAAVQAVHTYLGKQEQSFTNNLVAIKYPLPEPPRKVAPPVFQTSEEHRWHEKLVGEITYFANMVAAYNVPMAYPLYRMHSAYAHTSAQTANAFITVGADGRVGFTAEATEDTLTDQVYMAVSVFTAAQAIGPTIKGDPMRKSLEKAMGDLGISGDLRPRRKSCTAPRPQAGPTGDSRAVTPSA
;
A
#
# COMPACT_ATOMS: atom_id res chain seq x y z
N MET A 1 -3.21 -1.82 35.89
CA MET A 1 -3.93 -2.16 34.64
C MET A 1 -2.90 -2.60 33.60
N THR A 2 -3.05 -3.79 33.03
CA THR A 2 -2.21 -4.27 31.92
C THR A 2 -2.69 -3.60 30.64
N TYR A 3 -1.79 -2.92 29.93
CA TYR A 3 -2.11 -2.27 28.66
C TYR A 3 -2.53 -3.32 27.61
N LYS A 4 -3.57 -3.00 26.82
CA LYS A 4 -4.07 -3.86 25.73
C LYS A 4 -4.08 -3.08 24.42
N PHE A 5 -3.32 -3.58 23.45
CA PHE A 5 -3.38 -3.08 22.08
C PHE A 5 -4.76 -3.35 21.45
N GLY A 6 -5.32 -2.35 20.76
CA GLY A 6 -6.62 -2.42 20.10
C GLY A 6 -7.37 -1.09 20.09
N ALA A 7 -8.58 -1.07 19.54
CA ALA A 7 -9.41 0.14 19.41
C ALA A 7 -9.92 0.62 20.78
N ASN A 8 -9.08 1.35 21.50
CA ASN A 8 -9.39 1.96 22.79
C ASN A 8 -8.61 3.27 22.97
N ARG A 9 -9.12 4.17 23.82
CA ARG A 9 -8.53 5.51 24.02
C ARG A 9 -7.08 5.48 24.48
N GLN A 10 -6.70 4.48 25.30
CA GLN A 10 -5.32 4.36 25.77
C GLN A 10 -4.36 4.02 24.62
N CYS A 11 -4.74 3.08 23.75
CA CYS A 11 -3.98 2.72 22.56
C CYS A 11 -3.90 3.89 21.57
N ALA A 12 -5.01 4.56 21.30
CA ALA A 12 -5.06 5.76 20.47
C ALA A 12 -4.10 6.87 20.97
N GLY A 13 -4.12 7.16 22.27
CA GLY A 13 -3.20 8.14 22.86
C GLY A 13 -1.73 7.73 22.73
N ARG A 14 -1.42 6.43 22.84
CA ARG A 14 -0.06 5.93 22.57
C ARG A 14 0.31 6.03 21.10
N VAL A 15 -0.58 5.71 20.18
CA VAL A 15 -0.33 5.85 18.73
C VAL A 15 0.01 7.29 18.40
N ASP A 16 -0.74 8.26 18.94
CA ASP A 16 -0.49 9.69 18.72
C ASP A 16 0.90 10.15 19.21
N THR A 17 1.50 9.43 20.15
CA THR A 17 2.85 9.72 20.65
C THR A 17 3.94 8.93 19.91
N VAL A 18 3.74 7.62 19.76
CA VAL A 18 4.75 6.68 19.26
C VAL A 18 4.93 6.81 17.75
N LEU A 19 3.82 6.93 17.01
CA LEU A 19 3.89 6.92 15.56
C LEU A 19 4.66 8.12 14.99
N PRO A 20 4.44 9.39 15.43
CA PRO A 20 5.25 10.51 14.99
C PRO A 20 6.74 10.30 15.24
N SER A 21 7.13 9.87 16.45
CA SER A 21 8.53 9.63 16.79
C SER A 21 9.18 8.56 15.90
N PHE A 22 8.44 7.51 15.54
CA PHE A 22 8.91 6.53 14.58
C PHE A 22 9.07 7.12 13.18
N LEU A 23 8.08 7.89 12.69
CA LEU A 23 8.13 8.52 11.37
C LEU A 23 9.31 9.50 11.26
N ASP A 24 9.61 10.26 12.31
CA ASP A 24 10.76 11.16 12.37
C ASP A 24 12.07 10.37 12.33
N SER A 25 12.21 9.34 13.16
CA SER A 25 13.40 8.48 13.16
C SER A 25 13.62 7.79 11.80
N ALA A 26 12.53 7.40 11.13
CA ALA A 26 12.61 6.81 9.80
C ALA A 26 13.06 7.83 8.74
N ASN A 27 12.74 9.11 8.91
CA ASN A 27 13.22 10.17 8.00
C ASN A 27 14.70 10.40 8.14
N GLU A 28 15.19 10.44 9.37
CA GLU A 28 16.62 10.67 9.63
C GLU A 28 17.47 9.66 8.87
N VAL A 29 17.08 8.38 8.89
CA VAL A 29 17.84 7.30 8.26
C VAL A 29 17.53 7.08 6.78
N LEU A 30 16.52 7.75 6.20
CA LEU A 30 16.10 7.64 4.80
C LEU A 30 16.06 9.00 4.07
N SER A 31 16.75 10.01 4.61
CA SER A 31 16.56 11.42 4.23
C SER A 31 17.08 11.79 2.84
N ASP A 32 18.19 11.18 2.42
CA ASP A 32 18.87 11.57 1.17
C ASP A 32 18.97 10.38 0.20
N GLU A 33 19.91 9.47 0.46
CA GLU A 33 20.19 8.33 -0.39
C GLU A 33 20.38 7.08 0.46
N VAL A 34 19.91 5.95 -0.07
CA VAL A 34 20.07 4.65 0.56
C VAL A 34 20.54 3.62 -0.46
N THR A 35 21.35 2.67 0.00
CA THR A 35 21.79 1.54 -0.82
C THR A 35 20.80 0.38 -0.65
N THR A 36 20.16 -0.04 -1.74
CA THR A 36 19.34 -1.27 -1.76
C THR A 36 20.21 -2.52 -1.97
N LEU A 37 19.71 -3.68 -1.51
CA LEU A 37 20.30 -4.98 -1.81
C LEU A 37 20.11 -5.33 -3.29
N GLU A 38 21.04 -6.08 -3.89
CA GLU A 38 21.05 -6.37 -5.34
C GLU A 38 19.77 -7.10 -5.77
N GLU A 39 19.32 -8.07 -4.97
CA GLU A 39 18.12 -8.87 -5.22
C GLU A 39 16.81 -8.05 -5.21
N HIS A 40 16.84 -6.82 -4.69
CA HIS A 40 15.67 -5.94 -4.60
C HIS A 40 15.77 -4.72 -5.52
N ARG A 41 16.84 -4.58 -6.30
CA ARG A 41 17.10 -3.41 -7.15
C ARG A 41 15.93 -3.03 -8.04
N GLU A 42 15.26 -4.01 -8.65
CA GLU A 42 14.16 -3.76 -9.58
C GLU A 42 12.86 -3.30 -8.91
N ILE A 43 12.58 -3.77 -7.69
CA ILE A 43 11.37 -3.38 -6.95
C ILE A 43 11.56 -2.10 -6.13
N PHE A 44 12.81 -1.77 -5.80
CA PHE A 44 13.15 -0.76 -4.82
C PHE A 44 12.62 0.64 -5.13
N PRO A 45 12.71 1.19 -6.36
CA PRO A 45 12.20 2.53 -6.65
C PRO A 45 10.70 2.67 -6.38
N LEU A 46 9.92 1.66 -6.80
CA LEU A 46 8.47 1.64 -6.57
C LEU A 46 8.17 1.47 -5.08
N LEU A 47 8.88 0.58 -4.39
CA LEU A 47 8.72 0.33 -2.97
C LEU A 47 9.05 1.58 -2.14
N MET A 48 10.13 2.29 -2.46
CA MET A 48 10.52 3.55 -1.81
C MET A 48 9.51 4.66 -2.08
N GLY A 49 9.02 4.80 -3.32
CA GLY A 49 7.96 5.75 -3.64
C GLY A 49 6.69 5.51 -2.81
N TRP A 50 6.26 4.25 -2.69
CA TRP A 50 5.11 3.87 -1.86
C TRP A 50 5.36 4.04 -0.36
N TRP A 51 6.57 3.80 0.11
CA TRP A 51 6.95 4.10 1.49
C TRP A 51 6.83 5.60 1.79
N LEU A 52 7.40 6.46 0.95
CA LEU A 52 7.34 7.91 1.12
C LEU A 52 5.89 8.42 1.09
N PHE A 53 5.06 7.85 0.21
CA PHE A 53 3.62 8.14 0.16
C PHE A 53 2.90 7.69 1.43
N THR A 54 3.14 6.46 1.89
CA THR A 54 2.56 5.86 3.11
C THR A 54 2.90 6.71 4.34
N ARG A 55 4.19 7.05 4.51
CA ARG A 55 4.66 7.93 5.58
C ARG A 55 3.97 9.29 5.55
N SER A 56 3.96 9.95 4.40
CA SER A 56 3.38 11.30 4.26
C SER A 56 1.87 11.26 4.53
N THR A 57 1.20 10.21 4.08
CA THR A 57 -0.23 9.97 4.37
C THR A 57 -0.46 9.82 5.86
N ALA A 58 0.32 8.98 6.56
CA ALA A 58 0.20 8.80 8.00
C ALA A 58 0.45 10.11 8.78
N ALA A 59 1.44 10.89 8.40
CA ALA A 59 1.70 12.21 9.00
C ALA A 59 0.50 13.17 8.82
N ALA A 60 -0.09 13.19 7.62
CA ALA A 60 -1.29 13.98 7.36
C ALA A 60 -2.49 13.52 8.20
N MET A 61 -2.70 12.21 8.33
CA MET A 61 -3.77 11.64 9.16
C MET A 61 -3.62 12.05 10.63
N ILE A 62 -2.40 12.01 11.19
CA ILE A 62 -2.12 12.45 12.57
C ILE A 62 -2.49 13.92 12.74
N HIS A 63 -2.07 14.78 11.79
CA HIS A 63 -2.38 16.21 11.85
C HIS A 63 -3.89 16.47 11.82
N LEU A 64 -4.61 15.80 10.92
CA LEU A 64 -6.05 15.92 10.79
C LEU A 64 -6.80 15.44 12.05
N TYR A 65 -6.43 14.29 12.60
CA TYR A 65 -7.04 13.80 13.84
C TYR A 65 -6.82 14.77 15.01
N ARG A 66 -5.64 15.39 15.13
CA ARG A 66 -5.35 16.39 16.17
C ARG A 66 -6.17 17.68 16.02
N GLN A 67 -6.66 17.95 14.82
CA GLN A 67 -7.54 19.09 14.52
C GLN A 67 -9.03 18.72 14.58
N GLY A 68 -9.38 17.48 14.94
CA GLY A 68 -10.77 17.03 15.05
C GLY A 68 -11.38 16.53 13.74
N PHE A 69 -10.62 16.45 12.65
CA PHE A 69 -11.08 15.84 11.40
C PHE A 69 -11.08 14.32 11.54
N THR A 70 -12.21 13.67 11.24
CA THR A 70 -12.40 12.23 11.46
C THR A 70 -12.86 11.53 10.19
N VAL A 71 -13.91 12.04 9.54
CA VAL A 71 -14.46 11.50 8.29
C VAL A 71 -13.56 11.80 7.12
N GLU A 72 -12.97 12.99 7.09
CA GLU A 72 -12.05 13.49 6.07
C GLU A 72 -10.77 12.64 6.01
N VAL A 73 -10.45 11.97 7.11
CA VAL A 73 -9.30 11.07 7.21
C VAL A 73 -9.58 9.70 6.59
N LYS A 74 -10.85 9.26 6.49
CA LYS A 74 -11.21 7.91 6.03
C LYS A 74 -10.66 7.59 4.63
N PRO A 75 -10.70 8.49 3.62
CA PRO A 75 -10.06 8.24 2.32
C PRO A 75 -8.53 8.05 2.42
N LEU A 76 -7.87 8.77 3.33
CA LEU A 76 -6.43 8.60 3.59
C LEU A 76 -6.14 7.25 4.26
N ALA A 77 -6.94 6.86 5.25
CA ALA A 77 -6.84 5.58 5.94
C ALA A 77 -6.99 4.41 4.94
N ARG A 78 -7.95 4.48 4.01
CA ARG A 78 -8.11 3.51 2.91
C ARG A 78 -6.82 3.37 2.11
N ASN A 79 -6.24 4.49 1.69
CA ASN A 79 -5.05 4.49 0.84
C ASN A 79 -3.83 3.95 1.60
N LEU A 80 -3.64 4.38 2.85
CA LEU A 80 -2.56 3.92 3.72
C LEU A 80 -2.60 2.39 3.89
N PHE A 81 -3.78 1.87 4.23
CA PHE A 81 -4.01 0.44 4.41
C PHE A 81 -3.72 -0.36 3.13
N ALA A 82 -4.22 0.13 1.98
CA ALA A 82 -4.01 -0.54 0.71
C ALA A 82 -2.52 -0.55 0.30
N HIS A 83 -1.78 0.54 0.54
CA HIS A 83 -0.35 0.60 0.23
C HIS A 83 0.47 -0.34 1.12
N ALA A 84 0.16 -0.46 2.41
CA ALA A 84 0.85 -1.41 3.29
C ALA A 84 0.74 -2.87 2.78
N PHE A 85 -0.43 -3.26 2.28
CA PHE A 85 -0.63 -4.55 1.61
C PHE A 85 0.11 -4.63 0.28
N ALA A 86 0.03 -3.59 -0.56
CA ALA A 86 0.68 -3.55 -1.86
C ALA A 86 2.21 -3.63 -1.75
N MET A 87 2.80 -3.02 -0.71
CA MET A 87 4.25 -3.12 -0.44
C MET A 87 4.66 -4.54 -0.09
N SER A 88 3.90 -5.23 0.76
CA SER A 88 4.14 -6.67 1.04
C SER A 88 3.98 -7.51 -0.22
N TRP A 89 2.96 -7.21 -1.04
CA TRP A 89 2.72 -7.82 -2.34
C TRP A 89 3.87 -7.62 -3.33
N LEU A 90 4.43 -6.42 -3.40
CA LEU A 90 5.55 -6.12 -4.28
C LEU A 90 6.80 -6.91 -3.87
N VAL A 91 7.10 -6.96 -2.57
CA VAL A 91 8.24 -7.73 -2.04
C VAL A 91 8.08 -9.22 -2.33
N ASP A 92 6.90 -9.79 -2.10
CA ASP A 92 6.68 -11.23 -2.27
C ASP A 92 6.69 -11.69 -3.74
N ASN A 93 6.39 -10.79 -4.69
CA ASN A 93 6.29 -11.13 -6.12
C ASN A 93 7.43 -10.56 -6.98
N GLY A 94 8.27 -9.68 -6.42
CA GLY A 94 9.50 -9.21 -7.05
C GLY A 94 9.27 -8.47 -8.39
N PRO A 95 10.21 -8.61 -9.35
CA PRO A 95 10.10 -8.00 -10.68
C PRO A 95 8.77 -8.22 -11.43
N ALA A 96 8.15 -9.39 -11.26
CA ALA A 96 6.87 -9.69 -11.92
C ALA A 96 5.74 -8.74 -11.46
N ALA A 97 5.77 -8.31 -10.19
CA ALA A 97 4.83 -7.32 -9.68
C ALA A 97 5.09 -5.92 -10.25
N VAL A 98 6.34 -5.52 -10.48
CA VAL A 98 6.68 -4.25 -11.14
C VAL A 98 6.10 -4.22 -12.55
N GLN A 99 6.28 -5.30 -13.32
CA GLN A 99 5.69 -5.40 -14.66
C GLN A 99 4.16 -5.31 -14.63
N ALA A 100 3.50 -5.95 -13.65
CA ALA A 100 2.05 -5.88 -13.47
C ALA A 100 1.57 -4.45 -13.12
N VAL A 101 2.33 -3.70 -12.31
CA VAL A 101 2.04 -2.30 -11.99
C VAL A 101 2.13 -1.42 -13.24
N HIS A 102 3.13 -1.61 -14.10
CA HIS A 102 3.24 -0.88 -15.36
C HIS A 102 2.10 -1.21 -16.32
N THR A 103 1.70 -2.48 -16.43
CA THR A 103 0.52 -2.86 -17.22
C THR A 103 -0.76 -2.21 -16.69
N TYR A 104 -0.94 -2.20 -15.36
CA TYR A 104 -2.08 -1.53 -14.73
C TYR A 104 -2.10 -0.02 -15.04
N LEU A 105 -0.96 0.66 -14.88
CA LEU A 105 -0.84 2.09 -15.16
C LEU A 105 -1.15 2.39 -16.64
N GLY A 106 -0.60 1.61 -17.58
CA GLY A 106 -0.87 1.79 -19.01
C GLY A 106 -2.36 1.62 -19.36
N LYS A 107 -3.06 0.67 -18.71
CA LYS A 107 -4.52 0.50 -18.87
C LYS A 107 -5.29 1.73 -18.34
N GLN A 108 -4.86 2.31 -17.22
CA GLN A 108 -5.48 3.52 -16.65
C GLN A 108 -5.26 4.75 -17.54
N GLU A 109 -4.02 4.98 -17.99
CA GLU A 109 -3.67 6.09 -18.88
C GLU A 109 -4.44 6.01 -20.21
N GLN A 110 -4.56 4.81 -20.78
CA GLN A 110 -5.34 4.60 -21.99
C GLN A 110 -6.82 4.90 -21.78
N SER A 111 -7.41 4.40 -20.69
CA SER A 111 -8.80 4.67 -20.33
C SER A 111 -9.07 6.17 -20.14
N PHE A 112 -8.20 6.86 -19.40
CA PHE A 112 -8.29 8.29 -19.18
C PHE A 112 -8.16 9.08 -20.49
N THR A 113 -7.20 8.71 -21.33
CA THR A 113 -7.01 9.35 -22.64
C THR A 113 -8.23 9.18 -23.54
N ASN A 114 -8.84 7.98 -23.56
CA ASN A 114 -10.07 7.74 -24.30
C ASN A 114 -11.22 8.64 -23.84
N ASN A 115 -11.35 8.87 -22.52
CA ASN A 115 -12.36 9.78 -21.97
C ASN A 115 -12.11 11.23 -22.41
N LEU A 116 -10.85 11.70 -22.38
CA LEU A 116 -10.49 13.04 -22.83
C LEU A 116 -10.74 13.23 -24.33
N VAL A 117 -10.38 12.24 -25.15
CA VAL A 117 -10.67 12.25 -26.60
C VAL A 117 -12.18 12.31 -26.86
N ALA A 118 -12.98 11.55 -26.11
CA ALA A 118 -14.44 11.53 -26.27
C ALA A 118 -15.08 12.90 -26.01
N ILE A 119 -14.53 13.70 -25.10
CA ILE A 119 -15.00 15.06 -24.82
C ILE A 119 -14.22 16.15 -25.57
N LYS A 120 -13.33 15.77 -26.50
CA LYS A 120 -12.46 16.67 -27.27
C LYS A 120 -11.61 17.59 -26.38
N TYR A 121 -11.20 17.09 -25.22
CA TYR A 121 -10.29 17.83 -24.34
C TYR A 121 -8.89 17.90 -24.97
N PRO A 122 -8.22 19.07 -24.98
CA PRO A 122 -6.89 19.19 -25.56
C PRO A 122 -5.89 18.38 -24.75
N LEU A 123 -5.25 17.40 -25.39
CA LEU A 123 -4.18 16.62 -24.78
C LEU A 123 -2.86 17.39 -24.93
N PRO A 124 -2.11 17.61 -23.83
CA PRO A 124 -0.81 18.30 -23.90
C PRO A 124 0.21 17.49 -24.71
N GLU A 125 0.13 16.15 -24.66
CA GLU A 125 0.98 15.24 -25.43
C GLU A 125 0.20 13.98 -25.84
N PRO A 126 0.57 13.30 -26.94
CA PRO A 126 0.00 11.99 -27.25
C PRO A 126 0.34 11.00 -26.13
N PRO A 127 -0.60 10.10 -25.76
CA PRO A 127 -0.34 9.12 -24.71
C PRO A 127 0.87 8.26 -25.06
N ARG A 128 1.77 8.08 -24.09
CA ARG A 128 2.94 7.22 -24.27
C ARG A 128 2.47 5.82 -24.61
N LYS A 129 2.85 5.33 -25.80
CA LYS A 129 2.61 3.92 -26.15
C LYS A 129 3.57 3.05 -25.35
N VAL A 130 3.06 2.38 -24.33
CA VAL A 130 3.80 1.33 -23.61
C VAL A 130 3.63 0.05 -24.41
N ALA A 131 4.74 -0.54 -24.85
CA ALA A 131 4.70 -1.85 -25.51
C ALA A 131 4.16 -2.88 -24.50
N PRO A 132 3.23 -3.76 -24.90
CA PRO A 132 2.76 -4.80 -24.01
C PRO A 132 3.91 -5.72 -23.61
N PRO A 133 3.90 -6.26 -22.38
CA PRO A 133 4.88 -7.25 -21.98
C PRO A 133 4.84 -8.47 -22.90
N VAL A 134 6.01 -8.99 -23.25
CA VAL A 134 6.16 -10.22 -24.02
C VAL A 134 6.47 -11.36 -23.05
N PHE A 135 5.69 -12.44 -23.12
CA PHE A 135 5.85 -13.62 -22.29
C PHE A 135 6.40 -14.78 -23.13
N GLN A 136 7.35 -15.52 -22.58
CA GLN A 136 7.93 -16.69 -23.24
C GLN A 136 7.03 -17.92 -23.08
N THR A 137 6.26 -17.96 -21.98
CA THR A 137 5.38 -19.09 -21.66
C THR A 137 3.96 -18.63 -21.33
N SER A 138 3.00 -19.55 -21.49
CA SER A 138 1.62 -19.33 -21.06
C SER A 138 1.48 -19.25 -19.54
N GLU A 139 2.41 -19.84 -18.79
CA GLU A 139 2.45 -19.77 -17.33
C GLU A 139 2.86 -18.38 -16.85
N GLU A 140 3.89 -17.79 -17.45
CA GLU A 140 4.30 -16.40 -17.22
C GLU A 140 3.17 -15.42 -17.52
N HIS A 141 2.50 -15.59 -18.67
CA HIS A 141 1.36 -14.73 -19.02
C HIS A 141 0.22 -14.86 -18.01
N ARG A 142 -0.15 -16.09 -17.61
CA ARG A 142 -1.19 -16.33 -16.61
C ARG A 142 -0.82 -15.73 -15.25
N TRP A 143 0.44 -15.84 -14.85
CA TRP A 143 0.93 -15.22 -13.62
C TRP A 143 0.84 -13.71 -13.68
N HIS A 144 1.25 -13.11 -14.80
CA HIS A 144 1.12 -11.67 -15.02
C HIS A 144 -0.35 -11.20 -14.93
N GLU A 145 -1.28 -11.85 -15.62
CA GLU A 145 -2.71 -11.49 -15.53
C GLU A 145 -3.27 -11.60 -14.11
N LYS A 146 -2.82 -12.63 -13.36
CA LYS A 146 -3.17 -12.75 -11.94
C LYS A 146 -2.66 -11.56 -11.13
N LEU A 147 -1.39 -11.18 -11.29
CA LEU A 147 -0.80 -10.04 -10.59
C LEU A 147 -1.45 -8.71 -10.99
N VAL A 148 -1.77 -8.51 -12.27
CA VAL A 148 -2.55 -7.36 -12.76
C VAL A 148 -3.93 -7.33 -12.09
N GLY A 149 -4.60 -8.48 -11.98
CA GLY A 149 -5.88 -8.60 -11.28
C GLY A 149 -5.79 -8.29 -9.78
N GLU A 150 -4.68 -8.64 -9.13
CA GLU A 150 -4.42 -8.34 -7.71
C GLU A 150 -4.18 -6.85 -7.47
N ILE A 151 -3.35 -6.17 -8.28
CA ILE A 151 -3.11 -4.73 -8.13
C ILE A 151 -4.32 -3.88 -8.54
N THR A 152 -5.10 -4.35 -9.53
CA THR A 152 -6.31 -3.64 -10.01
C THR A 152 -7.43 -3.68 -8.97
N TYR A 153 -7.62 -4.83 -8.31
CA TYR A 153 -8.73 -5.06 -7.40
C TYR A 153 -8.21 -5.47 -6.03
N PHE A 154 -8.31 -4.56 -5.06
CA PHE A 154 -7.85 -4.82 -3.70
C PHE A 154 -8.45 -6.09 -3.07
N ALA A 155 -9.70 -6.44 -3.42
CA ALA A 155 -10.32 -7.70 -3.01
C ALA A 155 -9.51 -8.94 -3.44
N ASN A 156 -8.97 -8.95 -4.66
CA ASN A 156 -8.14 -10.03 -5.18
C ASN A 156 -6.80 -10.10 -4.42
N MET A 157 -6.18 -8.95 -4.15
CA MET A 157 -4.96 -8.87 -3.35
C MET A 157 -5.18 -9.48 -1.97
N VAL A 158 -6.16 -9.01 -1.19
CA VAL A 158 -6.36 -9.53 0.18
C VAL A 158 -6.79 -11.01 0.20
N ALA A 159 -7.49 -11.47 -0.85
CA ALA A 159 -7.82 -12.89 -1.01
C ALA A 159 -6.57 -13.75 -1.22
N ALA A 160 -5.56 -13.24 -1.93
CA ALA A 160 -4.26 -13.88 -2.10
C ALA A 160 -3.46 -13.98 -0.79
N TYR A 161 -3.76 -13.12 0.19
CA TYR A 161 -3.10 -13.05 1.50
C TYR A 161 -3.87 -13.68 2.66
N ASN A 162 -5.04 -14.27 2.40
CA ASN A 162 -5.91 -14.86 3.42
C ASN A 162 -6.31 -13.91 4.57
N VAL A 163 -6.47 -12.61 4.26
CA VAL A 163 -6.94 -11.61 5.23
C VAL A 163 -8.32 -11.09 4.80
N PRO A 164 -9.38 -11.94 4.82
CA PRO A 164 -10.67 -11.57 4.25
C PRO A 164 -11.31 -10.35 4.92
N MET A 165 -11.00 -10.10 6.20
CA MET A 165 -11.49 -8.93 6.95
C MET A 165 -10.88 -7.60 6.47
N ALA A 166 -9.78 -7.62 5.72
CA ALA A 166 -9.16 -6.42 5.17
C ALA A 166 -10.05 -5.71 4.15
N TYR A 167 -10.75 -6.46 3.30
CA TYR A 167 -11.59 -5.86 2.26
C TYR A 167 -12.83 -5.14 2.80
N PRO A 168 -13.59 -5.69 3.77
CA PRO A 168 -14.66 -4.95 4.44
C PRO A 168 -14.19 -3.63 5.08
N LEU A 169 -13.03 -3.62 5.75
CA LEU A 169 -12.47 -2.39 6.34
C LEU A 169 -12.11 -1.36 5.26
N TYR A 170 -11.45 -1.80 4.20
CA TYR A 170 -11.18 -0.95 3.04
C TYR A 170 -12.47 -0.37 2.43
N ARG A 171 -13.52 -1.19 2.29
CA ARG A 171 -14.82 -0.76 1.76
C ARG A 171 -15.53 0.23 2.67
N MET A 172 -15.45 0.04 3.99
CA MET A 172 -15.98 0.96 4.98
C MET A 172 -15.36 2.36 4.83
N HIS A 173 -14.04 2.44 4.72
CA HIS A 173 -13.37 3.73 4.45
C HIS A 173 -13.67 4.30 3.06
N SER A 174 -13.80 3.44 2.04
CA SER A 174 -14.13 3.86 0.69
C SER A 174 -15.52 4.51 0.58
N ALA A 175 -16.46 4.18 1.47
CA ALA A 175 -17.78 4.80 1.49
C ALA A 175 -17.73 6.31 1.78
N TYR A 176 -16.69 6.76 2.50
CA TYR A 176 -16.45 8.17 2.82
C TYR A 176 -15.67 8.93 1.74
N ALA A 177 -15.21 8.24 0.68
CA ALA A 177 -14.52 8.87 -0.45
C ALA A 177 -15.47 9.29 -1.59
N HIS A 178 -16.74 8.90 -1.51
CA HIS A 178 -17.76 9.19 -2.52
C HIS A 178 -18.92 9.95 -1.90
N THR A 179 -19.62 10.75 -2.70
CA THR A 179 -20.90 11.36 -2.30
C THR A 179 -21.88 10.26 -1.90
N SER A 180 -22.14 10.16 -0.59
CA SER A 180 -22.89 9.05 -0.02
C SER A 180 -23.69 9.48 1.21
N ALA A 181 -24.70 8.68 1.56
CA ALA A 181 -25.44 8.89 2.80
C ALA A 181 -24.51 8.81 4.02
N GLN A 182 -23.44 8.00 3.98
CA GLN A 182 -22.45 7.93 5.04
C GLN A 182 -21.76 9.28 5.25
N THR A 183 -21.31 9.95 4.18
CA THR A 183 -20.70 11.28 4.30
C THR A 183 -21.65 12.35 4.83
N ALA A 184 -22.95 12.27 4.49
CA ALA A 184 -23.95 13.20 5.00
C ALA A 184 -24.32 12.91 6.47
N ASN A 185 -24.54 11.64 6.80
CA ASN A 185 -25.01 11.19 8.11
C ASN A 185 -23.97 11.38 9.21
N ALA A 186 -22.69 11.55 8.86
CA ALA A 186 -21.66 11.76 9.86
C ALA A 186 -21.79 13.08 10.63
N PHE A 187 -22.55 14.06 10.10
CA PHE A 187 -22.73 15.39 10.68
C PHE A 187 -24.15 15.66 11.17
N ILE A 188 -25.07 14.70 11.05
CA ILE A 188 -26.48 14.89 11.38
C ILE A 188 -27.00 13.79 12.28
N THR A 189 -27.97 14.13 13.13
CA THR A 189 -28.75 13.17 13.90
C THR A 189 -30.22 13.36 13.58
N VAL A 190 -30.96 12.27 13.38
CA VAL A 190 -32.40 12.33 13.12
C VAL A 190 -33.12 11.68 14.29
N GLY A 191 -33.86 12.48 15.04
CA GLY A 191 -34.69 12.03 16.15
C GLY A 191 -35.92 11.25 15.68
N ALA A 192 -36.47 10.43 16.57
CA ALA A 192 -37.69 9.65 16.29
C ALA A 192 -38.93 10.54 16.01
N ASP A 193 -38.90 11.80 16.42
CA ASP A 193 -39.92 12.82 16.17
C ASP A 193 -39.72 13.58 14.83
N GLY A 194 -38.72 13.18 14.05
CA GLY A 194 -38.37 13.80 12.77
C GLY A 194 -37.54 15.08 12.89
N ARG A 195 -37.12 15.48 14.10
CA ARG A 195 -36.20 16.62 14.27
C ARG A 195 -34.80 16.23 13.81
N VAL A 196 -34.16 17.14 13.08
CA VAL A 196 -32.78 16.97 12.60
C VAL A 196 -31.85 17.86 13.42
N GLY A 197 -30.90 17.23 14.11
CA GLY A 197 -29.75 17.89 14.70
C GLY A 197 -28.56 17.86 13.73
N PHE A 198 -27.65 18.81 13.85
CA PHE A 198 -26.40 18.83 13.10
C PHE A 198 -25.24 19.29 13.98
N THR A 199 -24.05 18.83 13.65
CA THR A 199 -22.81 19.14 14.37
C THR A 199 -21.76 19.66 13.39
N ALA A 200 -20.89 20.55 13.87
CA ALA A 200 -19.74 21.00 13.08
C ALA A 200 -18.67 19.90 12.96
N GLU A 201 -18.59 19.02 13.97
CA GLU A 201 -17.68 17.88 14.01
C GLU A 201 -18.43 16.59 13.74
N ALA A 202 -17.82 15.67 12.99
CA ALA A 202 -18.43 14.39 12.69
C ALA A 202 -18.45 13.45 13.91
N THR A 203 -19.50 12.65 14.06
CA THR A 203 -19.73 11.77 15.22
C THR A 203 -19.03 10.40 15.13
N GLU A 204 -18.18 10.20 14.12
CA GLU A 204 -17.56 8.91 13.84
C GLU A 204 -16.45 8.54 14.85
N ASP A 205 -16.38 7.26 15.20
CA ASP A 205 -15.27 6.73 16.00
C ASP A 205 -13.97 6.67 15.18
N THR A 206 -12.88 7.13 15.80
CA THR A 206 -11.53 7.20 15.22
C THR A 206 -10.60 6.13 15.77
N LEU A 207 -10.98 5.44 16.86
CA LEU A 207 -10.08 4.54 17.58
C LEU A 207 -9.58 3.39 16.71
N THR A 208 -10.45 2.83 15.87
CA THR A 208 -10.09 1.75 14.95
C THR A 208 -9.07 2.24 13.92
N ASP A 209 -9.33 3.38 13.30
CA ASP A 209 -8.47 3.95 12.26
C ASP A 209 -7.08 4.27 12.78
N GLN A 210 -6.98 4.86 13.98
CA GLN A 210 -5.70 5.19 14.59
C GLN A 210 -4.85 3.94 14.84
N VAL A 211 -5.47 2.86 15.29
CA VAL A 211 -4.79 1.57 15.47
C VAL A 211 -4.32 1.00 14.13
N TYR A 212 -5.19 0.97 13.13
CA TYR A 212 -4.84 0.47 11.80
C TYR A 212 -3.83 1.35 11.08
N MET A 213 -3.78 2.65 11.37
CA MET A 213 -2.76 3.57 10.87
C MET A 213 -1.37 3.12 11.36
N ALA A 214 -1.20 2.87 12.66
CA ALA A 214 0.07 2.38 13.20
C ALA A 214 0.45 1.01 12.61
N VAL A 215 -0.50 0.06 12.57
CA VAL A 215 -0.26 -1.27 11.97
C VAL A 215 0.16 -1.16 10.52
N SER A 216 -0.52 -0.33 9.71
CA SER A 216 -0.22 -0.18 8.28
C SER A 216 1.17 0.42 8.06
N VAL A 217 1.55 1.43 8.84
CA VAL A 217 2.89 2.02 8.77
C VAL A 217 3.96 0.99 9.15
N PHE A 218 3.75 0.22 10.22
CA PHE A 218 4.71 -0.79 10.64
C PHE A 218 4.81 -1.95 9.64
N THR A 219 3.70 -2.40 9.07
CA THR A 219 3.69 -3.38 7.98
C THR A 219 4.47 -2.86 6.77
N ALA A 220 4.28 -1.60 6.39
CA ALA A 220 5.04 -0.97 5.30
C ALA A 220 6.54 -0.88 5.62
N ALA A 221 6.90 -0.50 6.85
CA ALA A 221 8.28 -0.45 7.32
C ALA A 221 8.95 -1.84 7.31
N GLN A 222 8.23 -2.89 7.73
CA GLN A 222 8.71 -4.28 7.67
C GLN A 222 8.85 -4.78 6.22
N ALA A 223 8.13 -4.20 5.25
CA ALA A 223 8.29 -4.54 3.84
C ALA A 223 9.53 -3.89 3.24
N ILE A 224 9.77 -2.59 3.49
CA ILE A 224 10.89 -1.86 2.86
C ILE A 224 12.21 -1.96 3.62
N GLY A 225 12.21 -1.98 4.96
CA GLY A 225 13.41 -1.97 5.79
C GLY A 225 14.45 -3.04 5.39
N PRO A 226 14.04 -4.32 5.28
CA PRO A 226 14.94 -5.41 4.88
C PRO A 226 15.51 -5.27 3.47
N THR A 227 14.92 -4.45 2.60
CA THR A 227 15.42 -4.22 1.23
C THR A 227 16.56 -3.20 1.16
N ILE A 228 16.84 -2.52 2.28
CA ILE A 228 17.88 -1.51 2.42
C ILE A 228 19.05 -2.12 3.16
N LYS A 229 20.27 -1.86 2.68
CA LYS A 229 21.51 -2.35 3.27
C LYS A 229 21.59 -1.98 4.76
N GLY A 230 21.67 -2.99 5.61
CA GLY A 230 21.78 -2.83 7.07
C GLY A 230 20.45 -2.67 7.81
N ASP A 231 19.32 -2.62 7.11
CA ASP A 231 17.97 -2.46 7.67
C ASP A 231 17.90 -1.33 8.72
N PRO A 232 18.11 -0.07 8.30
CA PRO A 232 18.37 1.04 9.23
C PRO A 232 17.18 1.38 10.13
N MET A 233 15.95 1.02 9.72
CA MET A 233 14.75 1.26 10.50
C MET A 233 14.47 0.18 11.55
N ARG A 234 15.17 -0.95 11.52
CA ARG A 234 14.83 -2.12 12.35
C ARG A 234 14.70 -1.79 13.83
N LYS A 235 15.70 -1.11 14.41
CA LYS A 235 15.74 -0.80 15.84
C LYS A 235 14.62 0.16 16.26
N SER A 236 14.38 1.21 15.48
CA SER A 236 13.32 2.18 15.78
C SER A 236 11.93 1.56 15.59
N LEU A 237 11.76 0.68 14.60
CA LEU A 237 10.54 -0.07 14.38
C LEU A 237 10.24 -1.06 15.51
N GLU A 238 11.22 -1.88 15.91
CA GLU A 238 11.09 -2.83 17.02
C GLU A 238 10.72 -2.10 18.33
N LYS A 239 11.35 -0.94 18.59
CA LYS A 239 11.00 -0.08 19.73
C LYS A 239 9.56 0.43 19.63
N ALA A 240 9.16 1.00 18.50
CA ALA A 240 7.83 1.57 18.31
C ALA A 240 6.72 0.51 18.42
N MET A 241 6.95 -0.69 17.87
CA MET A 241 6.07 -1.84 18.04
C MET A 241 5.97 -2.25 19.50
N GLY A 242 7.11 -2.35 20.21
CA GLY A 242 7.16 -2.68 21.64
C GLY A 242 6.41 -1.67 22.52
N ASP A 243 6.56 -0.38 22.27
CA ASP A 243 5.86 0.70 22.99
C ASP A 243 4.33 0.61 22.83
N LEU A 244 3.88 0.07 21.69
CA LEU A 244 2.48 -0.21 21.40
C LEU A 244 2.04 -1.63 21.78
N GLY A 245 2.91 -2.45 22.39
CA GLY A 245 2.62 -3.82 22.80
C GLY A 245 2.39 -4.78 21.62
N ILE A 246 2.97 -4.45 20.47
CA ILE A 246 2.94 -5.26 19.25
C ILE A 246 4.27 -6.01 19.12
N SER A 247 4.23 -7.25 18.65
CA SER A 247 5.43 -8.04 18.37
C SER A 247 5.25 -8.88 17.11
N GLY A 248 6.37 -9.35 16.54
CA GLY A 248 6.38 -10.26 15.39
C GLY A 248 6.28 -9.58 14.02
N ASP A 249 6.03 -10.40 13.00
CA ASP A 249 5.86 -9.97 11.61
C ASP A 249 4.38 -9.60 11.37
N LEU A 250 4.14 -8.34 11.01
CA LEU A 250 2.83 -7.79 10.66
C LEU A 250 2.55 -7.88 9.17
N ARG A 251 3.51 -8.30 8.34
CA ARG A 251 3.25 -8.49 6.92
C ARG A 251 2.24 -9.63 6.74
N PRO A 252 1.19 -9.41 5.94
CA PRO A 252 0.26 -10.47 5.63
C PRO A 252 1.00 -11.58 4.89
N ARG A 253 0.63 -12.85 5.11
CA ARG A 253 1.27 -13.99 4.45
C ARG A 253 0.52 -14.41 3.20
N ARG A 254 1.20 -14.39 2.05
CA ARG A 254 0.63 -14.86 0.79
C ARG A 254 0.33 -16.36 0.89
N LYS A 255 -0.83 -16.77 0.38
CA LYS A 255 -1.15 -18.19 0.17
C LYS A 255 -0.09 -18.80 -0.74
N SER A 256 0.39 -19.99 -0.42
CA SER A 256 1.37 -20.70 -1.24
C SER A 256 0.83 -20.83 -2.68
N CYS A 257 1.46 -20.11 -3.60
CA CYS A 257 1.19 -20.20 -5.02
C CYS A 257 2.54 -20.01 -5.72
N THR A 258 2.99 -21.04 -6.42
CA THR A 258 4.30 -21.07 -7.04
C THR A 258 4.32 -20.10 -8.21
N ALA A 259 5.20 -19.09 -8.16
CA ALA A 259 5.53 -18.31 -9.35
C ALA A 259 6.27 -19.21 -10.35
N PRO A 260 6.11 -18.99 -11.67
CA PRO A 260 6.90 -19.71 -12.66
C PRO A 260 8.40 -19.47 -12.40
N ARG A 261 9.22 -20.53 -12.47
CA ARG A 261 10.69 -20.37 -12.40
C ARG A 261 11.17 -19.75 -13.72
N PRO A 262 12.06 -18.74 -13.70
CA PRO A 262 12.72 -18.29 -14.91
C PRO A 262 13.42 -19.48 -15.56
N GLN A 263 13.16 -19.74 -16.84
CA GLN A 263 13.95 -20.71 -17.58
C GLN A 263 15.39 -20.20 -17.62
N ALA A 264 16.35 -21.03 -17.21
CA ALA A 264 17.75 -20.75 -17.44
C ALA A 264 17.92 -20.53 -18.95
N GLY A 265 18.44 -19.37 -19.35
CA GLY A 265 18.70 -19.07 -20.75
C GLY A 265 19.55 -20.18 -21.39
N PRO A 266 19.50 -20.35 -22.72
CA PRO A 266 20.29 -21.37 -23.38
C PRO A 266 21.75 -21.10 -23.01
N THR A 267 22.37 -22.05 -22.28
CA THR A 267 23.81 -22.11 -22.14
C THR A 267 24.37 -22.12 -23.54
N GLY A 268 24.93 -21.00 -23.96
CA GLY A 268 25.62 -20.90 -25.24
C GLY A 268 26.74 -21.93 -25.23
N ASP A 269 26.52 -23.04 -25.93
CA ASP A 269 27.57 -23.98 -26.27
C ASP A 269 28.56 -23.22 -27.16
N SER A 270 29.56 -22.59 -26.53
CA SER A 270 30.77 -22.13 -27.21
C SER A 270 31.58 -23.36 -27.60
N ARG A 271 31.09 -24.08 -28.62
CA ARG A 271 31.97 -24.94 -29.42
C ARG A 271 32.74 -24.03 -30.34
N ALA A 272 33.96 -23.70 -29.90
CA ALA A 272 35.00 -23.20 -30.75
C ALA A 272 35.14 -24.13 -31.97
N VAL A 273 34.80 -23.60 -33.14
CA VAL A 273 35.17 -24.22 -34.41
C VAL A 273 36.65 -23.95 -34.59
N THR A 274 37.48 -24.95 -34.33
CA THR A 274 38.87 -24.96 -34.78
C THR A 274 38.88 -25.11 -36.31
N PRO A 275 39.50 -24.18 -37.07
CA PRO A 275 39.77 -24.42 -38.47
C PRO A 275 41.02 -25.30 -38.57
N SER A 276 40.87 -26.49 -39.15
CA SER A 276 42.01 -27.31 -39.57
C SER A 276 42.19 -27.18 -41.07
N ALA A 277 43.36 -26.62 -41.42
CA ALA A 277 44.18 -26.68 -42.64
C ALA A 277 43.55 -27.08 -43.98
#